data_AF-A0A1X2ZM50-F1
#
_entry.id   AF-A0A1X2ZM50-F1
#
_cell.length_a   1.000
_cell.length_b   1.000
_cell.length_c   1.000
_cell.angle_alpha   90.00
_cell.angle_beta   90.00
_cell.angle_gamma   90.00
#
_symmetry.space_group_name_H-M   'P 1'
#
loop_
_entity.id
_entity.type
_entity.pdbx_description
1 polymer ?
#
loop_
_entity_poly.entity_id
_entity_poly.type
_entity_poly.pdbx_seq_one_letter_code
_entity_poly.pdbx_strand_id
1 'polypeptide(L)' 'MKTIRKACVQAVFDEFETRGELVHAFADGDAEAMRPLGHIVGYVDLDVTGIVGLIVDTINKEL' A
#
# COMPACT_ATOMS: atom_id res chain seq x y z
N MET A 1 8.75 -9.42 -17.34
CA MET A 1 9.17 -8.29 -16.44
C MET A 1 8.30 -7.04 -16.51
N LYS A 2 8.05 -6.40 -17.67
CA LYS A 2 7.17 -5.19 -17.72
C LYS A 2 5.72 -5.49 -17.33
N THR A 3 5.22 -6.67 -17.70
CA THR A 3 3.88 -7.18 -17.32
C THR A 3 3.77 -7.37 -15.82
N ILE A 4 4.74 -8.04 -15.20
CA ILE A 4 4.81 -8.27 -13.74
C ILE A 4 4.77 -6.96 -12.96
N ARG A 5 5.53 -5.95 -13.38
CA ARG A 5 5.49 -4.62 -12.73
C ARG A 5 4.09 -4.00 -12.77
N LYS A 6 3.41 -4.10 -13.92
CA LYS A 6 2.03 -3.59 -14.06
C LYS A 6 1.06 -4.38 -13.18
N ALA A 7 1.21 -5.71 -13.10
CA ALA A 7 0.39 -6.56 -12.23
C ALA A 7 0.57 -6.21 -10.75
N CYS A 8 1.81 -6.00 -10.29
CA CYS A 8 2.09 -5.59 -8.91
C CYS A 8 1.47 -4.24 -8.57
N VAL A 9 1.58 -3.25 -9.48
CA VAL A 9 0.95 -1.94 -9.29
C VAL A 9 -0.57 -2.10 -9.24
N GLN A 10 -1.16 -2.85 -10.17
CA GLN A 10 -2.60 -3.08 -10.20
C GLN A 10 -3.09 -3.73 -8.90
N ALA A 11 -2.40 -4.75 -8.39
CA ALA A 11 -2.76 -5.42 -7.15
C ALA A 11 -2.82 -4.46 -5.95
N VAL A 12 -1.87 -3.54 -5.84
CA VAL A 12 -1.87 -2.51 -4.78
C VAL A 12 -3.06 -1.56 -4.91
N PHE A 13 -3.39 -1.12 -6.13
CA PHE A 13 -4.56 -0.27 -6.35
C PHE A 13 -5.88 -1.01 -6.10
N ASP A 14 -5.99 -2.26 -6.53
CA ASP A 14 -7.17 -3.10 -6.29
C ASP A 14 -7.39 -3.31 -4.79
N GLU A 15 -6.32 -3.50 -4.01
CA GLU A 15 -6.40 -3.66 -2.55
C GLU A 15 -6.86 -2.37 -1.85
N PHE A 16 -6.38 -1.22 -2.32
CA PHE A 16 -6.87 0.09 -1.86
C PHE A 16 -8.37 0.28 -2.15
N GLU A 17 -8.85 -0.16 -3.32
CA GLU A 17 -10.26 -0.03 -3.69
C GLU A 17 -11.17 -1.02 -2.94
N THR A 18 -10.68 -2.23 -2.67
CA THR A 18 -11.53 -3.33 -2.20
C THR A 18 -11.59 -3.43 -0.67
N ARG A 19 -10.47 -3.18 0.02
CA ARG A 19 -10.34 -3.51 1.45
C ARG A 19 -9.95 -2.33 2.31
N GLY A 20 -9.18 -1.37 1.79
CA GLY A 20 -8.66 -0.25 2.59
C GLY A 20 -7.75 -0.70 3.75
N GLU A 21 -7.43 -1.99 3.86
CA GLU A 21 -6.62 -2.59 4.94
C GLU A 21 -5.15 -2.14 4.88
N LEU A 22 -4.72 -1.52 3.78
CA LEU A 22 -3.37 -0.98 3.63
C LEU A 22 -3.27 0.51 4.00
N VAL A 23 -4.41 1.17 4.25
CA VAL A 23 -4.48 2.59 4.58
C VAL A 23 -5.36 2.79 5.80
N HIS A 24 -4.74 3.14 6.91
CA HIS A 24 -5.44 3.33 8.17
C HIS A 24 -5.61 4.81 8.48
N ALA A 25 -6.73 5.13 9.14
CA ALA A 25 -6.88 6.42 9.79
C ALA A 25 -5.80 6.56 10.86
N PHE A 26 -5.13 7.71 10.89
CA PHE A 26 -4.09 7.97 11.86
C PHE A 26 -4.65 7.91 13.29
N ALA A 27 -4.07 7.06 14.14
CA ALA A 27 -4.38 7.00 15.57
C ALA A 27 -3.38 7.87 16.34
N ASP A 28 -3.88 8.79 17.16
CA ASP A 28 -3.04 9.68 17.98
C ASP A 28 -2.05 8.89 18.84
N GLY A 29 -0.74 9.13 18.64
CA GLY A 29 0.32 8.56 19.47
C GLY A 29 1.51 7.97 18.70
N ASP A 30 1.38 7.70 17.41
CA ASP A 30 2.44 7.04 16.61
C ASP A 30 3.21 8.03 15.70
N ALA A 31 3.90 8.96 16.35
CA ALA A 31 4.57 10.10 15.71
C ALA A 31 5.79 9.73 14.84
N GLU A 32 6.30 8.49 14.90
CA GLU A 32 7.53 8.06 14.19
C GLU A 32 7.29 7.72 12.70
N ALA A 33 6.04 7.58 12.26
CA ALA A 33 5.69 7.23 10.88
C ALA A 33 5.14 8.41 10.05
N MET A 34 5.41 9.67 10.45
CA MET A 34 4.95 10.86 9.73
C MET A 34 5.53 10.98 8.32
N ARG A 35 4.80 10.51 7.30
CA ARG A 35 5.04 10.85 5.89
C ARG A 35 3.79 11.46 5.26
N PRO A 36 3.76 12.76 4.96
CA PRO A 36 2.62 13.36 4.28
C PRO A 36 2.50 12.81 2.85
N LEU A 37 1.39 12.12 2.56
CA LEU A 37 1.00 11.76 1.19
C LEU A 37 0.30 12.94 0.51
N GLY A 38 1.09 13.97 0.23
CA GLY A 38 0.65 15.15 -0.52
C GLY A 38 -0.27 16.11 0.26
N HIS A 39 -0.62 17.22 -0.38
CA HIS A 39 -1.31 18.38 0.23
C HIS A 39 -2.84 18.19 0.37
N ILE A 40 -3.39 17.05 -0.06
CA ILE A 40 -4.84 16.85 -0.29
C ILE A 40 -5.42 15.77 0.64
N VAL A 41 -4.61 14.87 1.18
CA VAL A 41 -5.04 13.81 2.09
C VAL A 41 -4.27 14.01 3.40
N GLY A 42 -4.96 14.03 4.54
CA GLY A 42 -4.31 14.18 5.85
C GLY A 42 -3.30 13.07 6.16
N TYR A 43 -2.76 13.05 7.37
CA TYR A 43 -1.88 11.95 7.79
C TYR A 43 -2.62 10.62 7.68
N VAL A 44 -2.04 9.71 6.91
CA VAL A 44 -2.51 8.33 6.75
C VAL A 44 -1.40 7.41 7.19
N ASP A 45 -1.75 6.36 7.91
CA ASP A 45 -0.82 5.29 8.21
C ASP A 45 -0.89 4.26 7.07
N LEU A 46 0.27 3.96 6.49
CA LEU A 46 0.39 2.98 5.42
C LEU A 46 0.96 1.70 6.00
N ASP A 47 0.25 0.58 5.82
CA ASP A 47 0.82 -0.73 6.10
C ASP A 47 1.84 -1.10 5.02
N VAL A 48 3.06 -0.58 5.19
CA VAL A 48 4.19 -0.85 4.29
C VAL A 48 4.50 -2.34 4.25
N THR A 49 4.33 -3.04 5.37
CA THR A 49 4.56 -4.49 5.44
C THR A 49 3.55 -5.26 4.60
N GLY A 50 2.26 -4.92 4.72
CA GLY A 50 1.18 -5.47 3.89
C GLY A 50 1.38 -5.19 2.40
N ILE A 51 1.73 -3.95 2.03
CA ILE A 51 2.02 -3.56 0.64
C ILE A 51 3.16 -4.42 0.07
N VAL A 52 4.25 -4.58 0.81
CA VAL A 52 5.40 -5.38 0.36
C VAL A 52 5.04 -6.86 0.23
N GLY A 53 4.27 -7.41 1.18
CA GLY A 53 3.78 -8.79 1.10
C GLY A 53 2.95 -9.04 -0.15
N LEU A 54 1.99 -8.15 -0.43
CA LEU A 54 1.14 -8.20 -1.62
C LEU A 54 1.95 -8.18 -2.92
N ILE A 55 2.98 -7.33 -3.00
CA ILE A 55 3.86 -7.26 -4.16
C ILE A 55 4.64 -8.58 -4.33
N VAL A 56 5.20 -9.13 -3.26
CA VAL A 56 5.94 -10.40 -3.31
C VAL A 56 5.03 -11.55 -3.75
N ASP A 57 3.82 -11.64 -3.20
CA ASP A 57 2.84 -12.65 -3.59
C ASP A 57 2.43 -12.52 -5.06
N THR A 58 2.27 -11.29 -5.55
CA THR A 58 1.95 -11.04 -6.95
C THR A 58 3.11 -11.44 -7.86
N ILE A 59 4.36 -11.14 -7.49
CA ILE A 59 5.54 -11.59 -8.23
C ILE A 59 5.61 -13.12 -8.28
N ASN A 60 5.39 -13.80 -7.15
CA ASN A 60 5.44 -15.26 -7.07
C ASN A 60 4.34 -15.96 -7.89
N LYS A 61 3.18 -15.31 -8.09
CA LYS A 61 2.10 -15.84 -8.94
C LYS A 61 2.36 -15.67 -10.43
N GLU A 62 3.09 -14.62 -10.81
CA GLU A 62 3.34 -14.23 -12.21
C GLU A 62 4.67 -14.79 -12.78
N LEU A 63 5.50 -15.40 -11.94
CA LEU A 63 6.76 -16.08 -12.30
C LEU A 63 6.55 -17.59 -12.43
#